data_AF-A0AAN8JGH2-F1
#
_entry.id   AF-A0AAN8JGH2-F1
#
_cell.length_a   1.000
_cell.length_b   1.000
_cell.length_c   1.000
_cell.angle_alpha   90.00
_cell.angle_beta   90.00
_cell.angle_gamma   90.00
#
_symmetry.space_group_name_H-M   'P 1'
#
loop_
_entity.id
_entity.type
_entity.pdbx_description
1 polymer ?
#
loop_
_entity_poly.entity_id
_entity_poly.type
_entity_poly.pdbx_seq_one_letter_code
_entity_poly.pdbx_strand_id
1 'polypeptide(L)'
;MASVSSGEDHLEKLAELERLLAQAQTDKLRLVEEQVQFREVEMSALHEERQRREELERKLQEETRLREEIINQQVKMREKQRQQARPLTRYLPIRNKEFDLRQHIESAGHHVEACSHVIVTSNSCRGFLHKMGNKFKTWHKRWFVFDRVKRSLTYYGDKTESKQRGGIYFQAIEEVYVDHLRTVKSPNPKLTFCVKTYDRTYFLVAPTPEAMGIWIDVVFTGAEGYQQFL
;
A
#
# COMPACT_ATOMS: atom_id res chain seq x y z
N MET A 1 120.58 -11.56 -5.80
CA MET A 1 119.51 -10.73 -6.40
C MET A 1 118.27 -11.59 -6.61
N ALA A 2 117.55 -11.96 -5.54
CA ALA A 2 116.32 -12.75 -5.66
C ALA A 2 115.42 -12.53 -4.44
N SER A 3 114.89 -11.31 -4.27
CA SER A 3 113.83 -11.06 -3.28
C SER A 3 112.88 -9.92 -3.65
N VAL A 4 112.99 -9.33 -4.85
CA VAL A 4 112.17 -8.16 -5.24
C VAL A 4 110.89 -8.60 -5.99
N SER A 5 110.96 -9.68 -6.77
CA SER A 5 109.87 -10.14 -7.65
C SER A 5 108.63 -10.72 -6.91
N SER A 6 108.80 -11.32 -5.72
CA SER A 6 107.65 -11.87 -4.97
C SER A 6 106.83 -10.81 -4.24
N GLY A 7 107.40 -9.62 -4.00
CA GLY A 7 106.70 -8.51 -3.35
C GLY A 7 105.86 -7.69 -4.33
N GLU A 8 106.35 -7.51 -5.56
CA GLU A 8 105.64 -6.81 -6.65
C GLU A 8 104.37 -7.57 -7.09
N ASP A 9 104.48 -8.89 -7.33
CA ASP A 9 103.32 -9.75 -7.67
C ASP A 9 102.22 -9.75 -6.59
N HIS A 10 102.61 -9.61 -5.32
CA HIS A 10 101.67 -9.60 -4.20
C HIS A 10 101.00 -8.23 -4.03
N LEU A 11 101.71 -7.15 -4.37
CA LEU A 11 101.20 -5.79 -4.36
C LEU A 11 100.21 -5.58 -5.52
N GLU A 12 100.49 -6.15 -6.69
CA GLU A 12 99.61 -6.09 -7.87
C GLU A 12 98.29 -6.83 -7.63
N LYS A 13 98.35 -8.01 -7.01
CA LYS A 13 97.15 -8.76 -6.59
C LYS A 13 96.32 -8.02 -5.53
N LEU A 14 96.98 -7.33 -4.59
CA LEU A 14 96.27 -6.50 -3.60
C LEU A 14 95.57 -5.31 -4.25
N ALA A 15 96.23 -4.63 -5.19
CA ALA A 15 95.64 -3.54 -5.95
C ALA A 15 94.46 -4.00 -6.84
N GLU A 16 94.56 -5.20 -7.44
CA GLU A 16 93.48 -5.80 -8.22
C GLU A 16 92.27 -6.17 -7.32
N LEU A 17 92.52 -6.72 -6.14
CA LEU A 17 91.49 -6.99 -5.12
C LEU A 17 90.80 -5.71 -4.63
N GLU A 18 91.55 -4.63 -4.38
CA GLU A 18 90.99 -3.33 -4.00
C GLU A 18 90.10 -2.75 -5.11
N ARG A 19 90.52 -2.87 -6.37
CA ARG A 19 89.72 -2.43 -7.53
C ARG A 19 88.44 -3.25 -7.67
N LEU A 20 88.50 -4.57 -7.49
CA LEU A 20 87.32 -5.44 -7.50
C LEU A 20 86.36 -5.12 -6.34
N LEU A 21 86.89 -4.83 -5.15
CA LEU A 21 86.10 -4.42 -3.99
C LEU A 21 85.38 -3.08 -4.26
N ALA A 22 86.07 -2.09 -4.84
CA ALA A 22 85.49 -0.81 -5.20
C ALA A 22 84.40 -0.93 -6.29
N GLN A 23 84.61 -1.79 -7.29
CA GLN A 23 83.59 -2.10 -8.30
C GLN A 23 82.37 -2.77 -7.67
N ALA A 24 82.57 -3.77 -6.81
CA ALA A 24 81.48 -4.45 -6.13
C ALA A 24 80.68 -3.52 -5.19
N GLN A 25 81.34 -2.56 -4.54
CA GLN A 25 80.69 -1.53 -3.73
C GLN A 25 79.82 -0.59 -4.58
N THR A 26 80.32 -0.20 -5.76
CA THR A 26 79.59 0.65 -6.71
C THR A 26 78.37 -0.08 -7.30
N ASP A 27 78.54 -1.34 -7.72
CA ASP A 27 77.45 -2.15 -8.26
C ASP A 27 76.38 -2.43 -7.19
N LYS A 28 76.80 -2.67 -5.94
CA LYS A 28 75.89 -2.81 -4.80
C LYS A 28 75.07 -1.54 -4.55
N LEU A 29 75.71 -0.35 -4.62
CA LEU A 29 75.00 0.93 -4.49
C LEU A 29 73.95 1.10 -5.60
N ARG A 30 74.32 0.80 -6.85
CA ARG A 30 73.39 0.89 -8.00
C ARG A 30 72.18 -0.02 -7.86
N LEU A 31 72.39 -1.26 -7.44
CA LEU A 31 71.30 -2.23 -7.20
C LEU A 31 70.36 -1.77 -6.08
N VAL A 32 70.90 -1.15 -5.03
CA VAL A 32 70.08 -0.60 -3.94
C VAL A 32 69.25 0.59 -4.43
N GLU A 33 69.82 1.49 -5.24
CA GLU A 33 69.08 2.60 -5.84
C GLU A 33 67.95 2.13 -6.77
N GLU A 34 68.23 1.16 -7.65
CA GLU A 34 67.21 0.54 -8.52
C GLU A 34 66.08 -0.11 -7.70
N GLN A 35 66.42 -0.77 -6.58
CA GLN A 35 65.44 -1.41 -5.70
C GLN A 35 64.59 -0.39 -4.92
N VAL A 36 65.16 0.76 -4.55
CA VAL A 36 64.41 1.87 -3.92
C VAL A 36 63.45 2.48 -4.94
N GLN A 37 63.90 2.78 -6.15
CA GLN A 37 63.04 3.33 -7.21
C GLN A 37 61.88 2.40 -7.55
N PHE A 38 62.14 1.09 -7.68
CA PHE A 38 61.08 0.11 -7.92
C PHE A 38 60.01 0.12 -6.83
N ARG A 39 60.44 0.16 -5.55
CA ARG A 39 59.53 0.24 -4.40
C ARG A 39 58.76 1.55 -4.33
N GLU A 40 59.38 2.67 -4.71
CA GLU A 40 58.70 3.97 -4.76
C GLU A 40 57.59 3.99 -5.82
N VAL A 41 57.83 3.43 -7.00
CA VAL A 41 56.82 3.29 -8.06
C VAL A 41 55.68 2.37 -7.62
N GLU A 42 56.01 1.23 -7.01
CA GLU A 42 55.02 0.29 -6.46
C GLU A 42 54.15 0.95 -5.38
N MET A 43 54.77 1.68 -4.45
CA MET A 43 54.06 2.42 -3.40
C MET A 43 53.19 3.55 -3.95
N SER A 44 53.63 4.26 -4.99
CA SER A 44 52.83 5.29 -5.67
C SER A 44 51.61 4.68 -6.36
N ALA A 45 51.79 3.58 -7.08
CA ALA A 45 50.69 2.88 -7.76
C ALA A 45 49.64 2.36 -6.76
N LEU A 46 50.07 1.79 -5.63
CA LEU A 46 49.18 1.36 -4.55
C LEU A 46 48.42 2.54 -3.92
N HIS A 47 49.06 3.70 -3.78
CA HIS A 47 48.42 4.90 -3.27
C HIS A 47 47.34 5.42 -4.23
N GLU A 48 47.63 5.49 -5.53
CA GLU A 48 46.67 5.88 -6.56
C GLU A 48 45.48 4.92 -6.63
N GLU A 49 45.73 3.61 -6.56
CA GLU A 49 44.66 2.61 -6.58
C GLU A 49 43.76 2.69 -5.34
N ARG A 50 44.35 2.96 -4.17
CA ARG A 50 43.59 3.21 -2.94
C ARG A 50 42.71 4.46 -3.06
N GLN A 51 43.25 5.57 -3.56
CA GLN A 51 42.45 6.80 -3.77
C GLN A 51 41.30 6.56 -4.74
N ARG A 52 41.55 5.82 -5.83
CA ARG A 52 40.53 5.49 -6.83
C ARG A 52 39.43 4.61 -6.23
N ARG A 53 39.78 3.66 -5.37
CA ARG A 53 38.83 2.81 -4.66
C ARG A 53 37.99 3.61 -3.67
N GLU A 54 38.61 4.49 -2.90
CA GLU A 54 37.90 5.38 -1.95
C GLU A 54 36.92 6.32 -2.67
N GLU A 55 37.28 6.83 -3.85
CA GLU A 55 36.38 7.65 -4.67
C GLU A 55 35.18 6.86 -5.22
N LEU A 56 35.41 5.64 -5.70
CA LEU A 56 34.34 4.77 -6.19
C LEU A 56 33.37 4.38 -5.06
N GLU A 57 33.90 4.09 -3.87
CA GLU A 57 33.08 3.77 -2.70
C GLU A 57 32.21 4.96 -2.28
N ARG A 58 32.76 6.18 -2.30
CA ARG A 58 31.98 7.41 -2.05
C ARG A 58 30.85 7.58 -3.06
N LYS A 59 31.13 7.40 -4.37
CA LYS A 59 30.11 7.50 -5.43
C LYS A 59 29.01 6.45 -5.26
N LEU A 60 29.37 5.22 -4.90
CA LEU A 60 28.42 4.14 -4.66
C LEU A 60 27.50 4.45 -3.46
N GLN A 61 28.06 5.00 -2.37
CA GLN A 61 27.27 5.41 -1.21
C GLN A 61 26.27 6.51 -1.55
N GLU A 62 26.68 7.52 -2.34
CA GLU A 62 25.80 8.59 -2.79
C GLU A 62 24.66 8.07 -3.68
N GLU A 63 24.96 7.18 -4.64
CA GLU A 63 23.94 6.58 -5.50
C GLU A 63 22.94 5.72 -4.70
N THR A 64 23.44 4.95 -3.74
CA THR A 64 22.61 4.11 -2.87
C THR A 64 21.65 4.97 -2.05
N ARG A 65 22.15 6.07 -1.46
CA ARG A 65 21.32 7.03 -0.71
C ARG A 65 20.22 7.65 -1.58
N LEU A 66 20.56 8.04 -2.81
CA LEU A 66 19.58 8.58 -3.76
C LEU A 66 18.50 7.55 -4.12
N ARG A 67 18.88 6.28 -4.35
CA ARG A 67 17.92 5.20 -4.60
C ARG A 67 16.98 4.99 -3.41
N GLU A 68 17.51 4.97 -2.19
CA GLU A 68 16.70 4.83 -0.98
C GLU A 68 15.70 5.98 -0.82
N GLU A 69 16.11 7.22 -1.13
CA GLU A 69 15.24 8.39 -1.06
C GLU A 69 14.09 8.30 -2.08
N ILE A 70 14.38 7.87 -3.31
CA ILE A 70 13.36 7.65 -4.36
C ILE A 70 12.37 6.56 -3.94
N ILE A 71 12.86 5.44 -3.40
CA ILE A 71 12.01 4.34 -2.90
C ILE A 71 11.09 4.86 -1.79
N ASN A 72 11.63 5.59 -0.82
CA ASN A 72 10.85 6.16 0.28
C ASN A 72 9.78 7.14 -0.22
N GLN A 73 10.10 7.97 -1.21
CA GLN A 73 9.11 8.86 -1.84
C GLN A 73 8.01 8.07 -2.56
N GLN A 74 8.35 7.02 -3.31
CA GLN A 74 7.35 6.15 -3.95
C GLN A 74 6.46 5.43 -2.94
N VAL A 75 7.02 4.92 -1.83
CA VAL A 75 6.25 4.28 -0.76
C VAL A 75 5.26 5.29 -0.16
N LYS A 76 5.72 6.49 0.20
CA LYS A 76 4.85 7.56 0.72
C LYS A 76 3.71 7.91 -0.25
N MET A 77 4.01 8.01 -1.55
CA MET A 77 3.00 8.28 -2.58
C MET A 77 1.97 7.15 -2.69
N ARG A 78 2.41 5.88 -2.66
CA ARG A 78 1.54 4.70 -2.65
C ARG A 78 0.67 4.63 -1.40
N GLU A 79 1.23 4.94 -0.22
CA GLU A 79 0.48 4.99 1.04
C GLU A 79 -0.59 6.09 1.02
N LYS A 80 -0.25 7.28 0.51
CA LYS A 80 -1.21 8.38 0.33
C LYS A 80 -2.34 7.99 -0.63
N GLN A 81 -2.03 7.30 -1.74
CA GLN A 81 -3.05 6.75 -2.64
C GLN A 81 -3.91 5.69 -1.95
N ARG A 82 -3.33 4.78 -1.15
CA ARG A 82 -4.07 3.79 -0.35
C ARG A 82 -5.01 4.42 0.68
N GLN A 83 -4.61 5.52 1.31
CA GLN A 83 -5.46 6.24 2.28
C GLN A 83 -6.62 6.97 1.59
N GLN A 84 -6.42 7.44 0.35
CA GLN A 84 -7.47 8.10 -0.44
C GLN A 84 -8.42 7.12 -1.14
N ALA A 85 -7.96 5.91 -1.45
CA ALA A 85 -8.79 4.87 -2.04
C ALA A 85 -9.75 4.28 -0.99
N ARG A 86 -11.06 4.35 -1.26
CA ARG A 86 -12.07 3.62 -0.46
C ARG A 86 -11.78 2.12 -0.61
N PRO A 87 -11.48 1.37 0.46
CA PRO A 87 -11.22 -0.05 0.36
C PRO A 87 -12.41 -0.76 -0.31
N LEU A 88 -12.17 -1.58 -1.34
CA LEU A 88 -13.22 -2.39 -1.98
C LEU A 88 -13.96 -3.29 -0.96
N THR A 89 -13.30 -3.61 0.16
CA THR A 89 -13.88 -4.33 1.30
C THR A 89 -15.04 -3.60 1.98
N ARG A 90 -15.23 -2.30 1.75
CA ARG A 90 -16.40 -1.55 2.23
C ARG A 90 -17.71 -1.96 1.53
N TYR A 91 -17.63 -2.46 0.30
CA TYR A 91 -18.78 -2.93 -0.47
C TYR A 91 -19.03 -4.44 -0.33
N LEU A 92 -18.24 -5.12 0.49
CA LEU A 92 -18.41 -6.54 0.77
C LEU A 92 -19.32 -6.74 1.99
N PRO A 93 -20.14 -7.79 2.02
CA PRO A 93 -20.97 -8.11 3.18
C PRO A 93 -20.10 -8.44 4.39
N ILE A 94 -20.42 -7.84 5.54
CA ILE A 94 -19.61 -8.01 6.76
C ILE A 94 -20.32 -8.99 7.68
N ARG A 95 -19.81 -10.22 7.82
CA ARG A 95 -20.42 -11.26 8.67
C ARG A 95 -19.97 -11.23 10.13
N ASN A 96 -19.03 -10.36 10.50
CA ASN A 96 -18.54 -10.27 11.88
C ASN A 96 -19.67 -9.84 12.84
N LYS A 97 -19.82 -10.56 13.96
CA LYS A 97 -20.80 -10.27 15.02
C LYS A 97 -20.41 -9.07 15.88
N GLU A 98 -19.12 -8.74 15.97
CA GLU A 98 -18.59 -7.57 16.68
C GLU A 98 -18.63 -6.29 15.83
N PHE A 99 -19.20 -6.38 14.63
CA PHE A 99 -19.29 -5.25 13.70
C PHE A 99 -20.22 -4.16 14.23
N ASP A 100 -19.69 -2.95 14.40
CA ASP A 100 -20.46 -1.74 14.69
C ASP A 100 -20.90 -1.07 13.38
N LEU A 101 -22.18 -1.21 13.06
CA LEU A 101 -22.80 -0.61 11.89
C LEU A 101 -22.70 0.92 11.90
N ARG A 102 -22.92 1.56 13.05
CA ARG A 102 -22.92 3.02 13.13
C ARG A 102 -21.53 3.57 12.84
N GLN A 103 -20.52 3.02 13.51
CA GLN A 103 -19.12 3.41 13.30
C GLN A 103 -18.69 3.19 11.85
N HIS A 104 -19.14 2.09 11.23
CA HIS A 104 -18.85 1.82 9.83
C HIS A 104 -19.44 2.89 8.89
N ILE A 105 -20.70 3.27 9.09
CA ILE A 105 -21.39 4.28 8.28
C ILE A 105 -20.74 5.66 8.47
N GLU A 106 -20.39 6.02 9.70
CA GLU A 106 -19.65 7.27 9.98
C GLU A 106 -18.27 7.25 9.28
N SER A 107 -17.55 6.12 9.32
CA SER A 107 -16.28 5.98 8.60
C SER A 107 -16.41 6.09 7.07
N ALA A 108 -17.60 5.81 6.53
CA ALA A 108 -17.91 5.97 5.11
C ALA A 108 -18.12 7.44 4.70
N GLY A 109 -18.16 8.36 5.67
CA GLY A 109 -18.30 9.81 5.48
C GLY A 109 -19.71 10.34 5.74
N HIS A 110 -20.60 9.50 6.24
CA HIS A 110 -21.97 9.90 6.57
C HIS A 110 -22.05 10.57 7.94
N HIS A 111 -22.71 11.72 8.00
CA HIS A 111 -22.97 12.41 9.25
C HIS A 111 -24.32 11.97 9.80
N VAL A 112 -24.34 10.80 10.47
CA VAL A 112 -25.57 10.15 10.95
C VAL A 112 -26.44 11.09 11.81
N GLU A 113 -25.83 11.83 12.73
CA GLU A 113 -26.53 12.77 13.62
C GLU A 113 -27.20 13.93 12.88
N ALA A 114 -26.69 14.32 11.70
CA ALA A 114 -27.27 15.38 10.89
C ALA A 114 -28.47 14.89 10.05
N CYS A 115 -28.67 13.58 9.92
CA CYS A 115 -29.72 13.00 9.09
C CYS A 115 -30.92 12.53 9.91
N SER A 116 -31.85 13.44 10.20
CA SER A 116 -33.07 13.19 10.99
C SER A 116 -34.05 12.15 10.42
N HIS A 117 -33.80 11.65 9.20
CA HIS A 117 -34.66 10.71 8.50
C HIS A 117 -34.31 9.24 8.80
N VAL A 118 -33.15 9.00 9.41
CA VAL A 118 -32.65 7.67 9.74
C VAL A 118 -32.18 7.63 11.19
N ILE A 119 -32.33 6.46 11.81
CA ILE A 119 -31.84 6.18 13.15
C ILE A 119 -30.89 5.00 13.04
N VAL A 120 -29.58 5.26 13.18
CA VAL A 120 -28.55 4.24 13.07
C VAL A 120 -27.97 3.95 14.46
N THR A 121 -27.90 2.68 14.80
CA THR A 121 -27.26 2.14 16.00
C THR A 121 -26.17 1.14 15.57
N SER A 122 -25.42 0.59 16.52
CA SER A 122 -24.37 -0.39 16.23
C SER A 122 -24.87 -1.65 15.52
N ASN A 123 -26.16 -1.99 15.61
CA ASN A 123 -26.71 -3.24 15.04
C ASN A 123 -27.94 -3.04 14.13
N SER A 124 -28.43 -1.81 13.97
CA SER A 124 -29.65 -1.57 13.21
C SER A 124 -29.76 -0.16 12.64
N CYS A 125 -30.46 -0.04 11.52
CA CYS A 125 -30.82 1.23 10.89
C CYS A 125 -32.33 1.25 10.64
N ARG A 126 -32.99 2.34 11.02
CA ARG A 126 -34.44 2.52 10.87
C ARG A 126 -34.78 3.83 10.21
N GLY A 127 -35.88 3.88 9.48
CA GLY A 127 -36.30 5.11 8.79
C GLY A 127 -37.44 4.89 7.82
N PHE A 128 -38.06 5.98 7.38
CA PHE A 128 -39.12 5.91 6.37
C PHE A 128 -38.54 5.90 4.95
N LEU A 129 -39.03 4.98 4.13
CA LEU A 129 -38.82 4.96 2.68
C LEU A 129 -40.17 4.83 1.97
N HIS A 130 -40.25 5.33 0.73
CA HIS A 130 -41.37 4.98 -0.14
C HIS A 130 -41.00 3.75 -0.95
N LYS A 131 -41.83 2.72 -0.89
CA LYS A 131 -41.63 1.45 -1.59
C LYS A 131 -42.70 1.24 -2.65
N MET A 132 -42.30 0.74 -3.81
CA MET A 132 -43.25 0.30 -4.83
C MET A 132 -43.91 -1.04 -4.46
N GLY A 133 -45.21 -1.14 -4.68
CA GLY A 133 -45.98 -2.38 -4.55
C GLY A 133 -45.59 -3.43 -5.60
N ASN A 134 -45.81 -4.71 -5.28
CA ASN A 134 -45.42 -5.81 -6.19
C ASN A 134 -46.42 -5.98 -7.33
N LYS A 135 -47.66 -6.32 -6.95
CA LYS A 135 -48.80 -6.58 -7.84
C LYS A 135 -49.30 -5.29 -8.47
N PHE A 136 -49.50 -4.26 -7.65
CA PHE A 136 -49.88 -2.93 -8.08
C PHE A 136 -48.68 -2.02 -7.85
N LYS A 137 -48.23 -1.31 -8.88
CA LYS A 137 -47.03 -0.45 -8.85
C LYS A 137 -47.28 0.88 -8.15
N THR A 138 -48.08 0.88 -7.09
CA THR A 138 -48.37 2.02 -6.21
C THR A 138 -47.24 2.22 -5.22
N TRP A 139 -46.98 3.48 -4.86
CA TRP A 139 -45.94 3.83 -3.90
C TRP A 139 -46.53 3.98 -2.49
N HIS A 140 -45.87 3.36 -1.52
CA HIS A 140 -46.31 3.39 -0.14
C HIS A 140 -45.17 3.79 0.79
N LYS A 141 -45.41 4.77 1.66
CA LYS A 141 -44.52 5.10 2.77
C LYS A 141 -44.53 3.94 3.77
N ARG A 142 -43.36 3.42 4.11
CA ARG A 142 -43.18 2.31 5.05
C ARG A 142 -42.00 2.60 5.95
N TRP A 143 -42.10 2.17 7.20
CA TRP A 143 -41.00 2.20 8.15
C TRP A 143 -40.13 0.98 7.92
N PHE A 144 -38.89 1.18 7.49
CA PHE A 144 -37.93 0.11 7.27
C PHE A 144 -37.05 -0.06 8.49
N VAL A 145 -36.68 -1.31 8.76
CA VAL A 145 -35.80 -1.72 9.84
C VAL A 145 -34.80 -2.72 9.28
N PHE A 146 -33.56 -2.27 9.14
CA PHE A 146 -32.40 -3.13 8.92
C PHE A 146 -31.90 -3.63 10.27
N ASP A 147 -31.83 -4.94 10.45
CA ASP A 147 -31.47 -5.58 11.70
C ASP A 147 -30.36 -6.62 11.45
N ARG A 148 -29.17 -6.36 12.00
CA ARG A 148 -27.99 -7.23 11.88
C ARG A 148 -28.15 -8.52 12.67
N VAL A 149 -28.87 -8.49 13.78
CA VAL A 149 -29.08 -9.65 14.66
C VAL A 149 -30.04 -10.63 13.99
N LYS A 150 -31.17 -10.11 13.49
CA LYS A 150 -32.16 -10.90 12.72
C LYS A 150 -31.72 -11.15 11.28
N ARG A 151 -30.65 -10.52 10.83
CA ARG A 151 -30.08 -10.63 9.47
C ARG A 151 -31.13 -10.38 8.39
N SER A 152 -31.88 -9.29 8.55
CA SER A 152 -32.99 -8.96 7.65
C SER A 152 -33.23 -7.46 7.52
N LEU A 153 -33.80 -7.08 6.37
CA LEU A 153 -34.39 -5.78 6.11
C LEU A 153 -35.92 -5.94 6.11
N THR A 154 -36.58 -5.54 7.18
CA THR A 154 -38.04 -5.67 7.35
C THR A 154 -38.73 -4.32 7.20
N TYR A 155 -40.02 -4.32 6.87
CA TYR A 155 -40.80 -3.08 6.80
C TYR A 155 -42.21 -3.20 7.37
N TYR A 156 -42.66 -2.08 7.92
CA TYR A 156 -43.89 -1.92 8.71
C TYR A 156 -44.73 -0.77 8.17
N GLY A 157 -45.98 -0.69 8.63
CA GLY A 157 -46.86 0.44 8.31
C GLY A 157 -46.32 1.77 8.82
N ASP A 158 -45.76 1.77 10.03
CA ASP A 158 -45.32 2.94 10.78
C ASP A 158 -44.21 2.58 11.77
N LYS A 159 -43.77 3.58 12.54
CA LYS A 159 -42.70 3.48 13.55
C LYS A 159 -43.03 2.63 14.78
N THR A 160 -44.29 2.20 14.96
CA THR A 160 -44.67 1.34 16.10
C THR A 160 -44.17 -0.10 15.93
N GLU A 161 -43.80 -0.47 14.70
CA GLU A 161 -43.30 -1.81 14.36
C GLU A 161 -44.30 -2.94 14.73
N SER A 162 -45.58 -2.59 14.92
CA SER A 162 -46.63 -3.49 15.45
C SER A 162 -46.97 -4.67 14.56
N LYS A 163 -47.00 -4.47 13.23
CA LYS A 163 -47.28 -5.54 12.26
C LYS A 163 -46.35 -5.48 11.07
N GLN A 164 -45.49 -6.48 10.95
CA GLN A 164 -44.61 -6.66 9.80
C GLN A 164 -45.44 -6.81 8.52
N ARG A 165 -45.11 -6.02 7.50
CA ARG A 165 -45.75 -6.08 6.17
C ARG A 165 -44.97 -6.94 5.19
N GLY A 166 -43.66 -7.06 5.40
CA GLY A 166 -42.78 -7.94 4.66
C GLY A 166 -41.33 -7.76 5.10
N GLY A 167 -40.42 -8.49 4.48
CA GLY A 167 -39.00 -8.36 4.73
C GLY A 167 -38.16 -9.07 3.68
N ILE A 168 -36.86 -8.83 3.75
CA ILE A 168 -35.84 -9.39 2.87
C ILE A 168 -34.74 -9.93 3.79
N TYR A 169 -34.42 -11.21 3.68
CA TYR A 169 -33.27 -11.78 4.38
C TYR A 169 -31.98 -11.34 3.71
N PHE A 170 -30.91 -11.16 4.48
CA PHE A 170 -29.60 -10.77 3.96
C PHE A 170 -29.08 -11.73 2.88
N GLN A 171 -29.31 -13.03 3.06
CA GLN A 171 -28.97 -14.06 2.08
C GLN A 171 -29.71 -13.87 0.75
N ALA A 172 -30.85 -13.19 0.73
CA ALA A 172 -31.62 -12.95 -0.48
C ALA A 172 -31.19 -11.71 -1.25
N ILE A 173 -30.37 -10.82 -0.67
CA ILE A 173 -29.98 -9.56 -1.29
C ILE A 173 -28.78 -9.80 -2.18
N GLU A 174 -28.98 -9.79 -3.49
CA GLU A 174 -27.91 -9.97 -4.48
C GLU A 174 -27.18 -8.66 -4.76
N GLU A 175 -27.94 -7.58 -4.98
CA GLU A 175 -27.38 -6.31 -5.43
C GLU A 175 -28.17 -5.13 -4.83
N VAL A 176 -27.45 -4.04 -4.56
CA VAL A 176 -28.02 -2.75 -4.16
C VAL A 176 -27.46 -1.70 -5.09
N TYR A 177 -28.30 -0.90 -5.73
CA TYR A 177 -27.83 0.09 -6.72
C TYR A 177 -28.81 1.24 -6.89
N VAL A 178 -28.32 2.38 -7.39
CA VAL A 178 -29.16 3.53 -7.75
C VAL A 178 -29.83 3.27 -9.11
N ASP A 179 -31.12 3.59 -9.23
CA ASP A 179 -31.87 3.42 -10.49
C ASP A 179 -31.57 4.56 -11.49
N HIS A 180 -30.33 4.62 -11.98
CA HIS A 180 -29.89 5.66 -12.90
C HIS A 180 -30.68 5.68 -14.22
N LEU A 181 -31.15 4.51 -14.66
CA LEU A 181 -31.93 4.33 -15.88
C LEU A 181 -33.41 4.68 -15.70
N ARG A 182 -33.86 5.02 -14.48
CA ARG A 182 -35.24 5.37 -14.16
C ARG A 182 -36.23 4.33 -14.68
N THR A 183 -35.91 3.07 -14.42
CA THR A 183 -36.67 1.90 -14.90
C THR A 183 -38.11 1.90 -14.41
N VAL A 184 -38.43 2.66 -13.36
CA VAL A 184 -39.79 2.85 -12.84
C VAL A 184 -40.19 4.33 -12.75
N LYS A 185 -41.50 4.60 -12.85
CA LYS A 185 -42.09 5.93 -12.59
C LYS A 185 -42.18 6.18 -11.09
N SER A 186 -41.07 6.58 -10.47
CA SER A 186 -41.01 6.88 -9.04
C SER A 186 -41.38 8.35 -8.73
N PRO A 187 -41.84 8.64 -7.49
CA PRO A 187 -42.10 10.01 -7.05
C PRO A 187 -40.89 10.94 -7.14
N ASN A 188 -39.68 10.40 -6.96
CA ASN A 188 -38.44 11.15 -7.10
C ASN A 188 -37.33 10.26 -7.69
N PRO A 189 -37.14 10.29 -9.02
CA PRO A 189 -36.16 9.44 -9.70
C PRO A 189 -34.72 9.64 -9.23
N LYS A 190 -34.35 10.85 -8.80
CA LYS A 190 -32.97 11.13 -8.31
C LYS A 190 -32.68 10.49 -6.95
N LEU A 191 -33.71 10.14 -6.19
CA LEU A 191 -33.61 9.52 -4.87
C LEU A 191 -34.09 8.07 -4.87
N THR A 192 -34.16 7.45 -6.06
CA THR A 192 -34.62 6.08 -6.24
C THR A 192 -33.44 5.12 -6.29
N PHE A 193 -33.51 4.07 -5.46
CA PHE A 193 -32.55 2.99 -5.44
C PHE A 193 -33.27 1.64 -5.36
N CYS A 194 -32.53 0.59 -5.71
CA CYS A 194 -33.01 -0.76 -5.86
C CYS A 194 -32.30 -1.67 -4.87
N VAL A 195 -33.07 -2.58 -4.26
CA VAL A 195 -32.56 -3.76 -3.57
C VAL A 195 -33.05 -4.96 -4.36
N LYS A 196 -32.15 -5.63 -5.07
CA LYS A 196 -32.46 -6.78 -5.91
C LYS A 196 -32.28 -8.06 -5.11
N THR A 197 -33.30 -8.92 -5.17
CA THR A 197 -33.31 -10.26 -4.59
C THR A 197 -33.50 -11.30 -5.68
N TYR A 198 -33.28 -12.58 -5.34
CA TYR A 198 -33.44 -13.72 -6.25
C TYR A 198 -34.78 -13.73 -7.01
N ASP A 199 -35.86 -13.36 -6.33
CA ASP A 199 -37.23 -13.45 -6.82
C ASP A 199 -37.80 -12.09 -7.26
N ARG A 200 -37.18 -10.98 -6.84
CA ARG A 200 -37.79 -9.65 -6.99
C ARG A 200 -36.82 -8.48 -6.81
N THR A 201 -37.06 -7.40 -7.55
CA THR A 201 -36.46 -6.09 -7.25
C THR A 201 -37.39 -5.21 -6.40
N TYR A 202 -36.86 -4.66 -5.32
CA TYR A 202 -37.50 -3.67 -4.46
C TYR A 202 -37.05 -2.27 -4.87
N PHE A 203 -37.97 -1.48 -5.41
CA PHE A 203 -37.74 -0.08 -5.74
C PHE A 203 -38.13 0.79 -4.54
N LEU A 204 -37.15 1.55 -4.05
CA LEU A 204 -37.23 2.36 -2.85
C LEU A 204 -36.86 3.80 -3.17
N VAL A 205 -37.53 4.76 -2.51
CA VAL A 205 -37.26 6.18 -2.64
C VAL A 205 -36.98 6.75 -1.25
N ALA A 206 -35.79 7.32 -1.11
CA ALA A 206 -35.35 8.00 0.09
C ALA A 206 -35.91 9.44 0.16
N PRO A 207 -36.09 10.00 1.37
CA PRO A 207 -36.57 11.37 1.53
C PRO A 207 -35.52 12.42 1.15
N THR A 208 -34.23 12.11 1.29
CA THR A 208 -33.11 13.02 1.01
C THR A 208 -31.94 12.27 0.36
N PRO A 209 -31.01 12.96 -0.32
CA PRO A 209 -29.77 12.35 -0.83
C PRO A 209 -28.95 11.69 0.27
N GLU A 210 -28.82 12.34 1.42
CA GLU A 210 -28.06 11.81 2.57
C GLU A 210 -28.68 10.52 3.10
N ALA A 211 -30.01 10.49 3.29
CA ALA A 211 -30.71 9.29 3.70
C ALA A 211 -30.56 8.15 2.67
N MET A 212 -30.56 8.47 1.37
CA MET A 212 -30.32 7.47 0.32
C MET A 212 -28.94 6.84 0.46
N GLY A 213 -27.90 7.67 0.61
CA GLY A 213 -26.53 7.19 0.78
C GLY A 213 -26.40 6.27 1.99
N ILE A 214 -26.91 6.70 3.15
CA ILE A 214 -26.91 5.90 4.38
C ILE A 214 -27.64 4.57 4.16
N TRP A 215 -28.83 4.56 3.56
CA TRP A 215 -29.57 3.32 3.32
C TRP A 215 -28.83 2.37 2.38
N ILE A 216 -28.23 2.88 1.31
CA ILE A 216 -27.46 2.07 0.36
C ILE A 216 -26.28 1.40 1.08
N ASP A 217 -25.46 2.19 1.78
CA ASP A 217 -24.28 1.69 2.50
C ASP A 217 -24.67 0.69 3.59
N VAL A 218 -25.73 0.98 4.36
CA VAL A 218 -26.28 0.06 5.37
C VAL A 218 -26.67 -1.27 4.74
N VAL A 219 -27.47 -1.26 3.67
CA VAL A 219 -27.97 -2.50 3.06
C VAL A 219 -26.83 -3.29 2.42
N PHE A 220 -25.83 -2.63 1.83
CA PHE A 220 -24.61 -3.27 1.33
C PHE A 220 -23.91 -4.10 2.41
N THR A 221 -23.82 -3.61 3.66
CA THR A 221 -23.17 -4.39 4.75
C THR A 221 -23.83 -5.74 5.03
N GLY A 222 -25.10 -5.92 4.63
CA GLY A 222 -25.89 -7.14 4.79
C GLY A 222 -26.23 -7.86 3.48
N ALA A 223 -25.67 -7.45 2.33
CA ALA A 223 -26.02 -8.00 1.02
C ALA A 223 -25.34 -9.35 0.73
N GLU A 224 -25.77 -10.45 1.36
CA GLU A 224 -25.02 -11.73 1.31
C GLU A 224 -25.39 -12.67 0.15
N GLY A 225 -26.24 -12.24 -0.77
CA GLY A 225 -26.78 -13.07 -1.85
C GLY A 225 -25.91 -13.16 -3.11
N TYR A 226 -24.73 -12.53 -3.14
CA TYR A 226 -23.82 -12.56 -4.29
C TYR A 226 -23.48 -13.99 -4.72
N GLN A 227 -23.86 -14.39 -5.94
CA GLN A 227 -23.67 -15.75 -6.47
C GLN A 227 -22.31 -15.99 -7.18
N GLN A 228 -21.28 -15.15 -7.03
CA GLN A 228 -20.07 -15.25 -7.87
C GLN A 228 -18.77 -15.71 -7.20
N PHE A 229 -18.79 -16.18 -5.95
CA PHE A 229 -17.65 -16.91 -5.38
C PHE A 229 -18.11 -18.02 -4.43
N LEU A 230 -18.47 -19.17 -5.02
CA LEU A 230 -18.27 -20.50 -4.43
C LEU A 230 -17.23 -21.22 -5.27
#